data_AF-A0A844W4H3-F1
#
_entry.id   AF-A0A844W4H3-F1
#
_cell.length_a   1.000
_cell.length_b   1.000
_cell.length_c   1.000
_cell.angle_alpha   90.00
_cell.angle_beta   90.00
_cell.angle_gamma   90.00
#
_symmetry.space_group_name_H-M   'P 1'
#
loop_
_entity.id
_entity.type
_entity.pdbx_description
1 polymer ?
#
loop_
_entity_poly.entity_id
_entity_poly.type
_entity_poly.pdbx_seq_one_letter_code
_entity_poly.pdbx_strand_id
1 'polypeptide(L)'
;MSHQLPSSHWLIGSTHAARAVLRADMIVEGEITPPNAVKPWLLPIPPTGQVFTSGFADYLSARKQPLKARNDLPPSGQALYDIVAAELSANPVDAEGRQWANLSARHLADELGRSVRQVQRLYSGDPFRHVVKRIGGKNTTLIRIGHPADLSPEDQARMMVKFWRRATGRKETPEEFGCLVGIAKDCPTGLGFDVFRTIVRNWSPFMACAKVAQYLAMHDGGDEFDPDPEKFYARYYAFPSIKVIRRFLYVASDFYDDRVQNLASEPKCPDVCSHILKVLKGIGIQSSSKSVGTKKET
;
A
#
# COMPACT_ATOMS: atom_id res chain seq x y z
N MET A 1 22.83 11.36 57.12
CA MET A 1 22.20 10.21 56.45
C MET A 1 23.10 9.79 55.30
N SER A 2 23.79 8.66 55.43
CA SER A 2 24.68 8.12 54.40
C SER A 2 23.87 7.32 53.38
N HIS A 3 23.79 7.79 52.15
CA HIS A 3 23.19 7.05 51.05
C HIS A 3 24.11 5.90 50.63
N GLN A 4 23.82 4.69 51.09
CA GLN A 4 24.37 3.49 50.47
C GLN A 4 23.79 3.37 49.06
N LEU A 5 24.67 3.40 48.06
CA LEU A 5 24.29 3.13 46.67
C LEU A 5 23.78 1.69 46.56
N PRO A 6 22.64 1.46 45.88
CA PRO A 6 22.08 0.12 45.73
C PRO A 6 23.04 -0.77 44.95
N SER A 7 23.30 -1.97 45.47
CA SER A 7 24.22 -2.94 44.88
C SER A 7 23.82 -3.29 43.45
N SER A 8 24.81 -3.37 42.56
CA SER A 8 24.74 -3.71 41.13
C SER A 8 24.10 -5.06 40.78
N HIS A 9 23.64 -5.83 41.77
CA HIS A 9 22.99 -7.13 41.59
C HIS A 9 21.62 -7.06 40.90
N TRP A 10 20.89 -5.94 40.98
CA TRP A 10 19.59 -5.82 40.30
C TRP A 10 19.73 -5.69 38.78
N LEU A 11 20.85 -5.10 38.31
CA LEU A 11 21.18 -4.95 36.89
C LEU A 11 21.52 -6.30 36.23
N ILE A 12 22.10 -7.22 37.00
CA ILE A 12 22.42 -8.59 36.56
C ILE A 12 21.14 -9.45 36.50
N GLY A 13 20.20 -9.25 37.44
CA GLY A 13 18.90 -9.91 37.42
C GLY A 13 17.99 -9.46 36.27
N SER A 14 17.97 -8.15 35.96
CA SER A 14 17.17 -7.59 34.87
C SER A 14 17.75 -7.87 33.48
N THR A 15 19.08 -8.00 33.34
CA THR A 15 19.71 -8.43 32.08
C THR A 15 19.51 -9.91 31.78
N HIS A 16 19.34 -10.78 32.78
CA HIS A 16 19.04 -12.19 32.54
C HIS A 16 17.59 -12.40 32.06
N ALA A 17 16.64 -11.66 32.62
CA ALA A 17 15.24 -11.63 32.15
C ALA A 17 15.11 -10.95 30.77
N ALA A 18 15.84 -9.84 30.53
CA ALA A 18 15.88 -9.18 29.23
C ALA A 18 16.57 -10.04 28.16
N ARG A 19 17.62 -10.81 28.50
CA ARG A 19 18.24 -11.79 27.59
C ARG A 19 17.32 -12.97 27.27
N ALA A 20 16.44 -13.37 28.19
CA ALA A 20 15.44 -14.40 27.92
C ALA A 20 14.35 -13.91 26.94
N VAL A 21 13.97 -12.63 27.00
CA VAL A 21 13.04 -12.01 26.03
C VAL A 21 13.74 -11.72 24.69
N LEU A 22 15.02 -11.34 24.70
CA LEU A 22 15.82 -11.04 23.50
C LEU A 22 16.23 -12.29 22.68
N ARG A 23 16.16 -13.51 23.25
CA ARG A 23 16.35 -14.75 22.49
C ARG A 23 15.13 -15.18 21.68
N ALA A 24 13.95 -14.58 21.87
CA ALA A 24 12.75 -15.01 21.16
C ALA A 24 12.64 -14.46 19.71
N ASP A 25 13.32 -13.35 19.39
CA ASP A 25 13.13 -12.64 18.10
C ASP A 25 14.41 -12.39 17.29
N MET A 26 15.61 -12.69 17.83
CA MET A 26 16.88 -12.49 17.15
C MET A 26 17.66 -13.80 17.01
N ILE A 27 17.83 -14.23 15.76
CA ILE A 27 18.51 -15.46 15.32
C ILE A 27 17.65 -16.71 15.54
N VAL A 28 17.61 -17.54 14.49
CA VAL A 28 17.10 -18.90 14.48
C VAL A 28 17.78 -19.74 15.55
N GLU A 29 17.27 -19.73 16.79
CA GLU A 29 17.40 -20.83 17.75
C GLU A 29 16.03 -21.04 18.38
N GLY A 30 15.31 -21.95 17.75
CA GLY A 30 13.86 -22.08 17.80
C GLY A 30 13.51 -22.26 16.35
N GLU A 31 13.34 -23.52 15.93
CA GLU A 31 12.96 -23.87 14.57
C GLU A 31 11.99 -22.81 14.06
N ILE A 32 12.30 -22.18 12.92
CA ILE A 32 11.31 -21.37 12.21
C ILE A 32 10.28 -22.40 11.73
N THR A 33 9.46 -22.93 12.63
CA THR A 33 8.33 -23.77 12.29
C THR A 33 7.43 -22.84 11.51
N PRO A 34 7.27 -23.08 10.20
CA PRO A 34 6.28 -22.33 9.48
C PRO A 34 4.96 -22.51 10.21
N PRO A 35 4.11 -21.47 10.28
CA PRO A 35 2.79 -21.58 10.92
C PRO A 35 1.95 -22.68 10.28
N ASN A 36 2.37 -23.16 9.11
CA ASN A 36 1.91 -24.38 8.49
C ASN A 36 3.12 -25.19 7.97
N ALA A 37 3.37 -26.38 8.54
CA ALA A 37 4.42 -27.31 8.06
C ALA A 37 4.33 -27.61 6.56
N VAL A 38 3.13 -27.53 5.98
CA VAL A 38 2.86 -27.77 4.55
C VAL A 38 3.26 -26.57 3.66
N LYS A 39 3.44 -25.37 4.24
CA LYS A 39 3.84 -24.15 3.53
C LYS A 39 5.03 -23.52 4.25
N PRO A 40 6.26 -23.99 3.99
CA PRO A 40 7.46 -23.36 4.54
C PRO A 40 7.50 -21.88 4.16
N TRP A 41 8.07 -21.05 5.02
CA TRP A 41 8.31 -19.66 4.68
C TRP A 41 9.17 -19.60 3.41
N LEU A 42 8.79 -18.72 2.48
CA LEU A 42 9.62 -18.44 1.33
C LEU A 42 10.84 -17.66 1.83
N LEU A 43 12.04 -18.18 1.57
CA LEU A 43 13.28 -17.45 1.82
C LEU A 43 13.19 -16.06 1.16
N PRO A 44 13.80 -15.03 1.78
CA PRO A 44 13.80 -13.70 1.20
C PRO A 44 14.36 -13.78 -0.22
N ILE A 45 13.60 -13.24 -1.17
CA ILE A 45 14.00 -13.23 -2.57
C ILE A 45 15.28 -12.37 -2.64
N PRO A 46 16.36 -12.84 -3.29
CA PRO A 46 17.55 -12.00 -3.49
C PRO A 46 17.13 -10.70 -4.17
N PRO A 47 17.78 -9.56 -3.82
CA PRO A 47 17.38 -8.26 -4.34
C PRO A 47 17.44 -8.29 -5.87
N THR A 48 16.30 -8.05 -6.51
CA THR A 48 16.18 -8.22 -7.96
C THR A 48 16.63 -6.98 -8.74
N GLY A 49 16.78 -5.83 -8.06
CA GLY A 49 16.97 -4.53 -8.69
C GLY A 49 15.72 -4.02 -9.42
N GLN A 50 14.62 -4.78 -9.41
CA GLN A 50 13.42 -4.47 -10.16
C GLN A 50 12.69 -3.29 -9.53
N VAL A 51 12.37 -2.30 -10.36
CA VAL A 51 11.53 -1.15 -10.02
C VAL A 51 10.21 -1.33 -10.73
N PHE A 52 9.14 -0.93 -10.06
CA PHE A 52 7.80 -1.15 -10.54
C PHE A 52 7.11 0.18 -10.77
N THR A 53 6.79 0.49 -12.02
CA THR A 53 6.09 1.73 -12.41
C THR A 53 4.73 1.47 -13.04
N SER A 54 4.38 0.18 -13.22
CA SER A 54 3.17 -0.20 -13.94
C SER A 54 1.90 0.18 -13.18
N GLY A 55 1.90 0.16 -11.85
CA GLY A 55 0.71 0.46 -11.06
C GLY A 55 0.25 1.91 -11.23
N PHE A 56 1.20 2.85 -11.23
CA PHE A 56 0.92 4.25 -11.48
C PHE A 56 0.51 4.51 -12.94
N ALA A 57 1.16 3.84 -13.90
CA ALA A 57 0.77 3.92 -15.30
C ALA A 57 -0.66 3.39 -15.54
N ASP A 58 -0.99 2.25 -14.92
CA ASP A 58 -2.32 1.64 -14.96
C ASP A 58 -3.36 2.58 -14.32
N TYR A 59 -3.03 3.23 -13.20
CA TYR A 59 -3.88 4.24 -12.55
C TYR A 59 -4.14 5.44 -13.48
N LEU A 60 -3.10 6.00 -14.11
CA LEU A 60 -3.26 7.12 -15.03
C LEU A 60 -4.06 6.73 -16.28
N SER A 61 -3.87 5.51 -16.78
CA SER A 61 -4.67 4.96 -17.88
C SER A 61 -6.14 4.83 -17.47
N ALA A 62 -6.41 4.22 -16.31
CA ALA A 62 -7.74 4.09 -15.75
C ALA A 62 -8.41 5.45 -15.51
N ARG A 63 -7.64 6.49 -15.17
CA ARG A 63 -8.17 7.86 -14.95
C ARG A 63 -8.62 8.53 -16.25
N LYS A 64 -8.04 8.15 -17.39
CA LYS A 64 -8.42 8.66 -18.72
C LYS A 64 -9.61 7.93 -19.32
N GLN A 65 -9.92 6.73 -18.86
CA GLN A 65 -11.06 5.96 -19.36
C GLN A 65 -12.36 6.58 -18.85
N PRO A 66 -13.30 7.00 -19.73
CA PRO A 66 -14.57 7.52 -19.27
C PRO A 66 -15.35 6.42 -18.52
N LEU A 67 -16.12 6.83 -17.52
CA LEU A 67 -17.07 5.94 -16.86
C LEU A 67 -18.08 5.44 -17.91
N LYS A 68 -18.23 4.11 -18.04
CA LYS A 68 -19.22 3.52 -18.94
C LYS A 68 -20.61 4.02 -18.56
N ALA A 69 -21.30 4.67 -19.48
CA ALA A 69 -22.65 5.14 -19.23
C ALA A 69 -23.59 3.93 -19.11
N ARG A 70 -24.71 4.12 -18.41
CA ARG A 70 -25.77 3.11 -18.31
C ARG A 70 -26.13 2.52 -19.68
N ASN A 71 -26.32 3.36 -20.69
CA ASN A 71 -26.77 2.94 -22.02
C ASN A 71 -25.72 2.13 -22.80
N ASP A 72 -24.45 2.18 -22.39
CA ASP A 72 -23.36 1.40 -23.00
C ASP A 72 -23.28 -0.03 -22.44
N LEU A 73 -24.07 -0.34 -21.41
CA LEU A 73 -24.08 -1.66 -20.78
C LEU A 73 -25.04 -2.61 -21.50
N PRO A 74 -24.79 -3.94 -21.47
CA PRO A 74 -25.78 -4.91 -21.92
C PRO A 74 -27.06 -4.78 -21.08
N PRO A 75 -28.22 -5.28 -21.56
CA PRO A 75 -29.50 -5.14 -20.84
C PRO A 75 -29.45 -5.60 -19.37
N SER A 76 -28.72 -6.67 -19.07
CA SER A 76 -28.51 -7.13 -17.69
C SER A 76 -27.65 -6.19 -16.84
N GLY A 77 -26.69 -5.51 -17.47
CA GLY A 77 -25.87 -4.49 -16.82
C GLY A 77 -26.67 -3.20 -16.58
N GLN A 78 -27.56 -2.83 -17.50
CA GLN A 78 -28.49 -1.71 -17.31
C GLN A 78 -29.43 -1.96 -16.12
N ALA A 79 -30.04 -3.14 -16.05
CA ALA A 79 -30.90 -3.52 -14.92
C ALA A 79 -30.16 -3.49 -13.58
N LEU A 80 -28.93 -4.03 -13.54
CA LEU A 80 -28.08 -3.95 -12.34
C LEU A 80 -27.72 -2.49 -11.99
N TYR A 81 -27.43 -1.66 -12.99
CA TYR A 81 -27.14 -0.23 -12.80
C TYR A 81 -28.32 0.48 -12.12
N ASP A 82 -29.54 0.23 -12.59
CA ASP A 82 -30.76 0.84 -12.05
C ASP A 82 -31.02 0.41 -10.60
N ILE A 83 -30.85 -0.87 -10.29
CA ILE A 83 -30.99 -1.39 -8.92
C ILE A 83 -29.98 -0.73 -7.98
N VAL A 84 -28.70 -0.67 -8.38
CA VAL A 84 -27.63 -0.05 -7.57
C VAL A 84 -27.87 1.44 -7.37
N ALA A 85 -28.30 2.16 -8.43
CA ALA A 85 -28.60 3.58 -8.36
C ALA A 85 -29.82 3.87 -7.46
N ALA A 86 -30.88 3.08 -7.56
CA ALA A 86 -32.05 3.20 -6.70
C ALA A 86 -31.70 2.94 -5.23
N GLU A 87 -30.93 1.88 -4.94
CA GLU A 87 -30.52 1.56 -3.56
C GLU A 87 -29.57 2.62 -2.98
N LEU A 88 -28.64 3.15 -3.79
CA LEU A 88 -27.79 4.28 -3.38
C LEU A 88 -28.61 5.52 -3.01
N SER A 89 -29.72 5.77 -3.72
CA SER A 89 -30.60 6.91 -3.44
C SER A 89 -31.49 6.68 -2.21
N ALA A 90 -31.91 5.43 -1.97
CA ALA A 90 -32.84 5.10 -0.90
C ALA A 90 -32.13 4.89 0.45
N ASN A 91 -31.06 4.08 0.47
CA ASN A 91 -30.37 3.65 1.69
C ASN A 91 -28.84 3.66 1.51
N PRO A 92 -28.20 4.82 1.29
CA PRO A 92 -26.76 4.88 1.15
C PRO A 92 -26.05 4.45 2.44
N VAL A 93 -25.02 3.63 2.31
CA VAL A 93 -24.12 3.25 3.41
C VAL A 93 -22.77 3.92 3.21
N ASP A 94 -22.34 4.71 4.19
CA ASP A 94 -21.03 5.34 4.19
C ASP A 94 -19.93 4.34 4.56
N ALA A 95 -18.99 4.11 3.65
CA ALA A 95 -17.81 3.29 3.89
C ALA A 95 -16.63 3.77 3.04
N GLU A 96 -15.44 3.84 3.63
CA GLU A 96 -14.21 4.27 2.95
C GLU A 96 -14.32 5.67 2.32
N GLY A 97 -15.07 6.57 2.99
CA GLY A 97 -15.33 7.93 2.51
C GLY A 97 -16.22 8.00 1.27
N ARG A 98 -16.99 6.95 0.98
CA ARG A 98 -17.90 6.87 -0.18
C ARG A 98 -19.25 6.29 0.22
N GLN A 99 -20.26 6.57 -0.59
CA GLN A 99 -21.58 5.96 -0.49
C GLN A 99 -21.65 4.64 -1.26
N TRP A 100 -22.26 3.65 -0.65
CA TRP A 100 -22.44 2.32 -1.20
C TRP A 100 -23.88 1.84 -1.06
N ALA A 101 -24.34 1.05 -2.03
CA ALA A 101 -25.56 0.26 -1.90
C ALA A 101 -25.25 -1.04 -1.16
N ASN A 102 -26.06 -1.37 -0.15
CA ASN A 102 -25.98 -2.62 0.58
C ASN A 102 -26.82 -3.69 -0.13
N LEU A 103 -26.22 -4.36 -1.11
CA LEU A 103 -26.91 -5.33 -1.96
C LEU A 103 -26.24 -6.70 -1.83
N SER A 104 -26.99 -7.67 -1.28
CA SER A 104 -26.51 -9.05 -1.26
C SER A 104 -26.58 -9.67 -2.66
N ALA A 105 -25.59 -10.51 -3.00
CA ALA A 105 -25.56 -11.19 -4.31
C ALA A 105 -26.78 -12.12 -4.53
N ARG A 106 -27.43 -12.58 -3.46
CA ARG A 106 -28.66 -13.38 -3.54
C ARG A 106 -29.87 -12.52 -3.86
N HIS A 107 -30.03 -11.38 -3.19
CA HIS A 107 -31.09 -10.42 -3.51
C HIS A 107 -31.02 -9.97 -4.97
N LEU A 108 -29.82 -9.60 -5.45
CA LEU A 108 -29.60 -9.26 -6.86
C LEU A 108 -29.88 -10.42 -7.83
N ALA A 109 -29.62 -11.66 -7.42
CA ALA A 109 -29.89 -12.85 -8.23
C ALA A 109 -31.39 -13.07 -8.40
N ASP A 110 -32.15 -12.93 -7.31
CA ASP A 110 -33.61 -13.04 -7.31
C ASP A 110 -34.24 -11.92 -8.15
N GLU A 111 -33.77 -10.67 -7.98
CA GLU A 111 -34.27 -9.50 -8.70
C GLU A 111 -34.00 -9.55 -10.22
N LEU A 112 -32.83 -10.05 -10.61
CA LEU A 112 -32.42 -10.14 -12.02
C LEU A 112 -32.84 -11.45 -12.70
N GLY A 113 -33.44 -12.40 -11.97
CA GLY A 113 -33.77 -13.74 -12.47
C GLY A 113 -32.54 -14.51 -12.94
N ARG A 114 -31.40 -14.40 -12.23
CA ARG A 114 -30.10 -15.00 -12.62
C ARG A 114 -29.49 -15.79 -11.49
N SER A 115 -28.51 -16.64 -11.79
CA SER A 115 -27.72 -17.28 -10.75
C SER A 115 -26.82 -16.28 -10.02
N VAL A 116 -26.55 -16.52 -8.73
CA VAL A 116 -25.61 -15.71 -7.90
C VAL A 116 -24.25 -15.54 -8.60
N ARG A 117 -23.73 -16.61 -9.24
CA ARG A 117 -22.45 -16.56 -9.95
C ARG A 117 -22.48 -15.63 -11.17
N GLN A 118 -23.59 -15.59 -11.90
CA GLN A 118 -23.75 -14.68 -13.05
C GLN A 118 -23.81 -13.23 -12.58
N VAL A 119 -24.55 -12.95 -11.50
CA VAL A 119 -24.61 -11.60 -10.91
C VAL A 119 -23.24 -11.16 -10.38
N GLN A 120 -22.51 -12.03 -9.70
CA GLN A 120 -21.13 -11.78 -9.28
C GLN A 120 -20.23 -11.38 -10.44
N ARG A 121 -20.36 -12.06 -11.59
CA ARG A 121 -19.62 -11.69 -12.81
C ARG A 121 -20.06 -10.33 -13.35
N LEU A 122 -21.35 -9.98 -13.27
CA LEU A 122 -21.85 -8.67 -13.71
C LEU A 122 -21.22 -7.52 -12.90
N TYR A 123 -21.31 -7.56 -11.56
CA TYR A 123 -20.77 -6.47 -10.73
C TYR A 123 -19.24 -6.51 -10.53
N SER A 124 -18.57 -7.56 -11.02
CA SER A 124 -17.10 -7.59 -11.06
C SER A 124 -16.52 -6.79 -12.22
N GLY A 125 -17.34 -6.39 -13.20
CA GLY A 125 -16.95 -5.56 -14.34
C GLY A 125 -17.31 -4.09 -14.16
N ASP A 126 -16.70 -3.23 -14.98
CA ASP A 126 -17.01 -1.80 -15.01
C ASP A 126 -18.47 -1.54 -15.42
N PRO A 127 -19.14 -0.54 -14.83
CA PRO A 127 -18.64 0.50 -13.91
C PRO A 127 -18.77 0.13 -12.42
N PHE A 128 -19.05 -1.13 -12.11
CA PHE A 128 -19.36 -1.53 -10.74
C PHE A 128 -18.08 -1.71 -9.92
N ARG A 129 -18.12 -1.20 -8.69
CA ARG A 129 -17.10 -1.45 -7.67
C ARG A 129 -17.80 -2.17 -6.52
N HIS A 130 -17.12 -3.16 -5.94
CA HIS A 130 -17.67 -3.90 -4.83
C HIS A 130 -16.63 -4.13 -3.74
N VAL A 131 -17.09 -4.15 -2.50
CA VAL A 131 -16.27 -4.48 -1.33
C VAL A 131 -17.10 -5.31 -0.36
N VAL A 132 -16.45 -6.27 0.32
CA VAL A 132 -17.07 -7.00 1.42
C VAL A 132 -16.63 -6.35 2.74
N LYS A 133 -17.58 -5.90 3.54
CA LYS A 133 -17.36 -5.28 4.85
C LYS A 133 -18.15 -6.01 5.92
N ARG A 134 -17.70 -5.94 7.16
CA ARG A 134 -18.48 -6.44 8.31
C ARG A 134 -19.34 -5.31 8.86
N ILE A 135 -20.65 -5.37 8.68
CA ILE A 135 -21.62 -4.38 9.16
C ILE A 135 -22.62 -5.11 10.05
N GLY A 136 -22.83 -4.63 11.28
CA GLY A 136 -23.70 -5.31 12.24
C GLY A 136 -23.29 -6.76 12.52
N GLY A 137 -21.98 -7.05 12.54
CA GLY A 137 -21.44 -8.38 12.78
C GLY A 137 -21.51 -9.36 11.60
N LYS A 138 -22.21 -9.02 10.50
CA LYS A 138 -22.36 -9.85 9.30
C LYS A 138 -21.49 -9.34 8.15
N ASN A 139 -21.02 -10.26 7.29
CA ASN A 139 -20.32 -9.89 6.07
C ASN A 139 -21.34 -9.44 5.02
N THR A 140 -21.18 -8.22 4.56
CA THR A 140 -22.09 -7.52 3.68
C THR A 140 -21.35 -7.10 2.43
N THR A 141 -21.93 -7.36 1.27
CA THR A 141 -21.39 -6.88 -0.01
C THR A 141 -21.94 -5.49 -0.26
N LEU A 142 -21.04 -4.54 -0.38
CA LEU A 142 -21.32 -3.17 -0.74
C LEU A 142 -20.99 -3.00 -2.21
N ILE A 143 -21.90 -2.43 -2.98
CA ILE A 143 -21.74 -2.20 -4.43
C ILE A 143 -21.98 -0.72 -4.71
N ARG A 144 -21.19 -0.13 -5.59
CA ARG A 144 -21.41 1.23 -6.08
C ARG A 144 -21.08 1.32 -7.56
N ILE A 145 -21.56 2.39 -8.18
CA ILE A 145 -21.16 2.82 -9.52
C ILE A 145 -19.99 3.79 -9.35
N GLY A 146 -18.88 3.57 -10.03
CA GLY A 146 -17.71 4.43 -9.83
C GLY A 146 -16.61 4.24 -10.87
N HIS A 147 -15.75 5.24 -10.97
CA HIS A 147 -14.62 5.23 -11.88
C HIS A 147 -13.64 4.10 -11.54
N PRO A 148 -13.04 3.41 -12.52
CA PRO A 148 -12.01 2.41 -12.25
C PRO A 148 -10.79 2.99 -11.53
N ALA A 149 -10.53 4.29 -11.71
CA ALA A 149 -9.45 5.03 -11.06
C ALA A 149 -9.80 5.58 -9.66
N ASP A 150 -11.05 5.47 -9.22
CA ASP A 150 -11.45 5.93 -7.88
C ASP A 150 -11.09 4.87 -6.83
N LEU A 151 -9.79 4.72 -6.60
CA LEU A 151 -9.20 3.79 -5.61
C LEU A 151 -9.12 4.46 -4.25
N SER A 152 -9.72 3.86 -3.20
CA SER A 152 -9.43 4.28 -1.81
C SER A 152 -8.01 3.87 -1.41
N PRO A 153 -7.47 4.46 -0.34
CA PRO A 153 -6.33 3.90 0.37
C PRO A 153 -6.53 2.42 0.73
N GLU A 154 -7.74 2.02 1.13
CA GLU A 154 -8.10 0.63 1.41
C GLU A 154 -8.07 -0.27 0.17
N ASP A 155 -8.48 0.22 -1.01
CA ASP A 155 -8.36 -0.52 -2.26
C ASP A 155 -6.89 -0.78 -2.60
N GLN A 156 -6.04 0.25 -2.48
CA GLN A 156 -4.60 0.10 -2.68
C GLN A 156 -4.00 -0.87 -1.65
N ALA A 157 -4.40 -0.80 -0.38
CA ALA A 157 -3.97 -1.75 0.65
C ALA A 157 -4.36 -3.19 0.32
N ARG A 158 -5.56 -3.45 -0.24
CA ARG A 158 -5.95 -4.79 -0.73
C ARG A 158 -5.05 -5.29 -1.86
N MET A 159 -4.64 -4.39 -2.77
CA MET A 159 -3.67 -4.73 -3.82
C MET A 159 -2.32 -5.11 -3.20
N MET A 160 -1.83 -4.32 -2.23
CA MET A 160 -0.61 -4.61 -1.48
C MET A 160 -0.70 -5.95 -0.74
N VAL A 161 -1.82 -6.27 -0.08
CA VAL A 161 -2.04 -7.56 0.58
C VAL A 161 -1.93 -8.73 -0.40
N LYS A 162 -2.59 -8.64 -1.56
CA LYS A 162 -2.53 -9.70 -2.58
C LYS A 162 -1.09 -9.94 -3.04
N PHE A 163 -0.34 -8.86 -3.23
CA PHE A 163 1.07 -8.94 -3.58
C PHE A 163 1.93 -9.50 -2.42
N TRP A 164 1.73 -9.02 -1.20
CA TRP A 164 2.43 -9.45 0.02
C TRP A 164 2.33 -10.96 0.23
N ARG A 165 1.11 -11.49 0.20
CA ARG A 165 0.84 -12.93 0.35
C ARG A 165 1.54 -13.75 -0.73
N ARG A 166 1.61 -13.24 -1.97
CA ARG A 166 2.31 -13.90 -3.08
C ARG A 166 3.83 -13.84 -2.92
N ALA A 167 4.37 -12.70 -2.52
CA ALA A 167 5.81 -12.46 -2.44
C ALA A 167 6.44 -13.16 -1.23
N THR A 168 5.72 -13.22 -0.11
CA THR A 168 6.27 -13.67 1.18
C THR A 168 5.65 -14.99 1.68
N GLY A 169 4.52 -15.42 1.12
CA GLY A 169 3.75 -16.55 1.65
C GLY A 169 2.99 -16.26 2.95
N ARG A 170 3.10 -15.04 3.49
CA ARG A 170 2.58 -14.66 4.81
C ARG A 170 1.19 -14.03 4.69
N LYS A 171 0.32 -14.33 5.67
CA LYS A 171 -0.93 -13.59 5.86
C LYS A 171 -0.67 -12.40 6.78
N GLU A 172 -1.17 -11.23 6.39
CA GLU A 172 -1.11 -10.00 7.19
C GLU A 172 -2.06 -10.04 8.39
N THR A 173 -1.69 -9.37 9.48
CA THR A 173 -2.58 -9.11 10.62
C THR A 173 -3.50 -7.91 10.36
N PRO A 174 -4.58 -7.72 11.14
CA PRO A 174 -5.39 -6.49 11.06
C PRO A 174 -4.58 -5.20 11.29
N GLU A 175 -3.61 -5.20 12.20
CA GLU A 175 -2.76 -4.01 12.40
C GLU A 175 -1.84 -3.76 11.20
N GLU A 176 -1.29 -4.82 10.62
CA GLU A 176 -0.49 -4.72 9.40
C GLU A 176 -1.32 -4.22 8.21
N PHE A 177 -2.58 -4.65 8.09
CA PHE A 177 -3.50 -4.08 7.10
C PHE A 177 -3.69 -2.58 7.33
N GLY A 178 -3.85 -2.14 8.58
CA GLY A 178 -3.89 -0.71 8.93
C GLY A 178 -2.62 0.04 8.52
N CYS A 179 -1.45 -0.59 8.65
CA CYS A 179 -0.17 -0.03 8.18
C CYS A 179 -0.15 0.11 6.64
N LEU A 180 -0.66 -0.86 5.88
CA LEU A 180 -0.78 -0.77 4.42
C LEU A 180 -1.73 0.38 3.98
N VAL A 181 -2.83 0.57 4.71
CA VAL A 181 -3.72 1.73 4.50
C VAL A 181 -2.98 3.04 4.76
N GLY A 182 -2.16 3.11 5.81
CA GLY A 182 -1.30 4.26 6.09
C GLY A 182 -0.31 4.55 4.97
N ILE A 183 0.35 3.52 4.42
CA ILE A 183 1.23 3.67 3.25
C ILE A 183 0.46 4.27 2.07
N ALA A 184 -0.74 3.76 1.80
CA ALA A 184 -1.56 4.24 0.68
C ALA A 184 -2.12 5.66 0.87
N LYS A 185 -2.25 6.15 2.11
CA LYS A 185 -2.67 7.54 2.42
C LYS A 185 -1.54 8.53 2.23
N ASP A 186 -0.34 8.15 2.68
CA ASP A 186 0.82 9.05 2.71
C ASP A 186 1.53 9.12 1.35
N CYS A 187 1.38 8.08 0.52
CA CYS A 187 1.85 8.11 -0.87
C CYS A 187 0.86 8.83 -1.80
N PRO A 188 1.34 9.48 -2.88
CA PRO A 188 0.48 9.91 -3.96
C PRO A 188 -0.43 8.79 -4.48
N THR A 189 -1.68 9.12 -4.83
CA THR A 189 -2.67 8.14 -5.29
C THR A 189 -2.14 7.32 -6.46
N GLY A 190 -2.22 5.99 -6.32
CA GLY A 190 -1.73 5.03 -7.33
C GLY A 190 -0.24 4.69 -7.22
N LEU A 191 0.55 5.47 -6.47
CA LEU A 191 1.99 5.23 -6.32
C LEU A 191 2.31 4.30 -5.14
N GLY A 192 1.50 4.32 -4.07
CA GLY A 192 1.77 3.54 -2.86
C GLY A 192 2.01 2.05 -3.14
N PHE A 193 1.23 1.46 -4.07
CA PHE A 193 1.40 0.05 -4.44
C PHE A 193 2.75 -0.24 -5.12
N ASP A 194 3.22 0.68 -5.96
CA ASP A 194 4.48 0.57 -6.69
C ASP A 194 5.70 0.76 -5.77
N VAL A 195 5.64 1.73 -4.85
CA VAL A 195 6.63 1.89 -3.77
C VAL A 195 6.71 0.60 -2.95
N PHE A 196 5.56 0.13 -2.43
CA PHE A 196 5.51 -1.08 -1.62
C PHE A 196 6.09 -2.30 -2.33
N ARG A 197 5.71 -2.52 -3.60
CA ARG A 197 6.18 -3.65 -4.41
C ARG A 197 7.68 -3.59 -4.66
N THR A 198 8.22 -2.39 -4.92
CA THR A 198 9.64 -2.14 -5.11
C THR A 198 10.44 -2.44 -3.85
N ILE A 199 9.98 -1.99 -2.68
CA ILE A 199 10.66 -2.25 -1.41
C ILE A 199 10.67 -3.74 -1.05
N VAL A 200 9.54 -4.42 -1.18
CA VAL A 200 9.47 -5.87 -0.87
C VAL A 200 10.42 -6.69 -1.75
N ARG A 201 10.64 -6.28 -3.01
CA ARG A 201 11.56 -6.96 -3.94
C ARG A 201 13.04 -6.57 -3.77
N ASN A 202 13.29 -5.43 -3.12
CA ASN A 202 14.63 -4.90 -2.87
C ASN A 202 14.86 -4.72 -1.36
N TRP A 203 14.41 -5.69 -0.57
CA TRP A 203 14.38 -5.59 0.89
C TRP A 203 15.74 -5.31 1.50
N SER A 204 16.79 -6.03 1.09
CA SER A 204 18.13 -5.85 1.65
C SER A 204 18.72 -4.46 1.35
N PRO A 205 18.71 -3.96 0.10
CA PRO A 205 19.09 -2.57 -0.18
C PRO A 205 18.27 -1.54 0.61
N PHE A 206 16.95 -1.70 0.67
CA PHE A 206 16.09 -0.81 1.45
C PHE A 206 16.48 -0.80 2.94
N MET A 207 16.73 -1.97 3.52
CA MET A 207 17.14 -2.09 4.92
C MET A 207 18.50 -1.44 5.19
N ALA A 208 19.41 -1.38 4.22
CA ALA A 208 20.65 -0.63 4.36
C ALA A 208 20.35 0.87 4.53
N CYS A 209 19.47 1.43 3.69
CA CYS A 209 19.04 2.83 3.82
C CYS A 209 18.29 3.09 5.13
N ALA A 210 17.38 2.19 5.52
CA ALA A 210 16.63 2.31 6.78
C ALA A 210 17.56 2.32 8.01
N LYS A 211 18.66 1.55 7.98
CA LYS A 211 19.66 1.55 9.05
C LYS A 211 20.46 2.85 9.12
N VAL A 212 20.77 3.46 7.99
CA VAL A 212 21.39 4.80 7.97
C VAL A 212 20.45 5.80 8.61
N ALA A 213 19.16 5.78 8.26
CA ALA A 213 18.16 6.64 8.87
C ALA A 213 18.00 6.43 10.39
N GLN A 214 18.02 5.17 10.84
CA GLN A 214 18.04 4.83 12.27
C GLN A 214 19.27 5.39 12.99
N TYR A 215 20.45 5.25 12.39
CA TYR A 215 21.69 5.77 12.95
C TYR A 215 21.64 7.28 13.11
N LEU A 216 21.18 8.01 12.08
CA LEU A 216 21.03 9.46 12.14
C LEU A 216 20.07 9.87 13.27
N ALA A 217 18.87 9.26 13.33
CA ALA A 217 17.90 9.55 14.38
C ALA A 217 18.43 9.26 15.80
N MET A 218 19.22 8.21 15.99
CA MET A 218 19.85 7.92 17.28
C MET A 218 20.83 9.03 17.71
N HIS A 219 21.54 9.63 16.76
CA HIS A 219 22.54 10.68 17.03
C HIS A 219 21.95 12.09 17.08
N ASP A 220 20.84 12.34 16.38
CA ASP A 220 20.18 13.64 16.30
C ASP A 220 19.13 13.84 17.42
N GLY A 221 18.98 12.87 18.33
CA GLY A 221 18.03 12.94 19.45
C GLY A 221 16.60 12.57 19.07
N GLY A 222 16.41 11.70 18.07
CA GLY A 222 15.14 11.19 17.58
C GLY A 222 14.86 11.53 16.12
N ASP A 223 13.65 11.22 15.66
CA ASP A 223 13.09 11.73 14.40
C ASP A 223 11.73 12.41 14.63
N GLU A 224 11.11 12.94 13.57
CA GLU A 224 9.79 13.59 13.63
C GLU A 224 8.70 12.69 14.24
N PHE A 225 8.86 11.37 14.14
CA PHE A 225 7.86 10.39 14.56
C PHE A 225 8.14 9.79 15.94
N ASP A 226 9.39 9.76 16.40
CA ASP A 226 9.75 9.32 17.75
C ASP A 226 10.95 10.15 18.27
N PRO A 227 10.75 11.02 19.27
CA PRO A 227 11.81 11.85 19.83
C PRO A 227 12.73 11.10 20.79
N ASP A 228 12.49 9.81 21.05
CA ASP A 228 13.30 9.02 21.97
C ASP A 228 14.42 8.27 21.21
N PRO A 229 15.69 8.73 21.31
CA PRO A 229 16.81 8.13 20.57
C PRO A 229 17.08 6.67 20.98
N GLU A 230 16.70 6.25 22.20
CA GLU A 230 16.94 4.88 22.68
C GLU A 230 16.13 3.83 21.90
N LYS A 231 15.05 4.25 21.23
CA LYS A 231 14.22 3.36 20.40
C LYS A 231 14.79 3.10 19.02
N PHE A 232 15.85 3.80 18.61
CA PHE A 232 16.48 3.69 17.29
C PHE A 232 17.63 2.66 17.23
N TYR A 233 17.57 1.61 18.04
CA TYR A 233 18.56 0.55 17.95
C TYR A 233 18.41 -0.27 16.66
N ALA A 234 19.55 -0.62 16.06
CA ALA A 234 19.59 -1.38 14.81
C ALA A 234 18.97 -2.77 14.99
N ARG A 235 17.87 -3.03 14.28
CA ARG A 235 17.24 -4.35 14.19
C ARG A 235 17.54 -5.00 12.86
N TYR A 236 17.75 -6.32 12.88
CA TYR A 236 17.99 -7.13 11.70
C TYR A 236 16.75 -7.92 11.35
N TYR A 237 16.19 -7.67 10.17
CA TYR A 237 15.00 -8.35 9.68
C TYR A 237 15.37 -9.21 8.47
N ALA A 238 15.38 -10.54 8.65
CA ALA A 238 15.63 -11.47 7.56
C ALA A 238 14.56 -11.40 6.45
N PHE A 239 13.34 -11.03 6.83
CA PHE A 239 12.20 -10.93 5.92
C PHE A 239 11.65 -9.50 5.88
N PRO A 240 10.99 -9.11 4.77
CA PRO A 240 10.19 -7.90 4.73
C PRO A 240 9.25 -7.80 5.94
N SER A 241 9.04 -6.58 6.43
CA SER A 241 8.12 -6.26 7.52
C SER A 241 7.27 -5.06 7.15
N ILE A 242 5.94 -5.23 7.12
CA ILE A 242 4.99 -4.16 6.78
C ILE A 242 5.15 -2.96 7.74
N LYS A 243 5.34 -3.22 9.04
CA LYS A 243 5.54 -2.18 10.06
C LYS A 243 6.81 -1.37 9.82
N VAL A 244 7.89 -2.03 9.41
CA VAL A 244 9.16 -1.37 9.09
C VAL A 244 9.02 -0.51 7.83
N ILE A 245 8.39 -1.04 6.77
CA ILE A 245 8.11 -0.25 5.55
C ILE A 245 7.26 0.98 5.89
N ARG A 246 6.23 0.81 6.72
CA ARG A 246 5.38 1.92 7.16
C ARG A 246 6.15 2.96 7.98
N ARG A 247 7.01 2.53 8.91
CA ARG A 247 7.82 3.42 9.77
C ARG A 247 8.81 4.24 8.95
N PHE A 248 9.47 3.61 7.99
CA PHE A 248 10.47 4.24 7.13
C PHE A 248 9.91 4.53 5.74
N LEU A 249 8.66 5.02 5.69
CA LEU A 249 8.00 5.28 4.41
C LEU A 249 8.71 6.39 3.62
N TYR A 250 9.26 7.41 4.29
CA TYR A 250 10.05 8.45 3.62
C TYR A 250 11.29 7.85 2.92
N VAL A 251 12.03 6.98 3.61
CA VAL A 251 13.16 6.22 3.02
C VAL A 251 12.69 5.35 1.86
N ALA A 252 11.51 4.74 1.98
CA ALA A 252 10.96 3.91 0.91
C ALA A 252 10.60 4.72 -0.34
N SER A 253 10.06 5.93 -0.16
CA SER A 253 9.76 6.88 -1.24
C SER A 253 11.04 7.37 -1.90
N ASP A 254 12.03 7.80 -1.13
CA ASP A 254 13.33 8.27 -1.66
C ASP A 254 14.04 7.14 -2.43
N PHE A 255 14.06 5.92 -1.86
CA PHE A 255 14.61 4.75 -2.54
C PHE A 255 13.90 4.47 -3.87
N TYR A 256 12.57 4.64 -3.90
CA TYR A 256 11.80 4.45 -5.12
C TYR A 256 12.10 5.54 -6.15
N ASP A 257 12.16 6.81 -5.73
CA ASP A 257 12.45 7.95 -6.59
C ASP A 257 13.84 7.87 -7.20
N ASP A 258 14.87 7.59 -6.40
CA ASP A 258 16.24 7.35 -6.87
C ASP A 258 16.29 6.26 -7.93
N ARG A 259 15.53 5.18 -7.71
CA ARG A 259 15.47 4.05 -8.63
C ARG A 259 14.77 4.41 -9.95
N VAL A 260 13.70 5.21 -9.90
CA VAL A 260 13.04 5.74 -11.09
C VAL A 260 13.96 6.70 -11.85
N GLN A 261 14.67 7.58 -11.15
CA GLN A 261 15.63 8.51 -11.74
C GLN A 261 16.82 7.79 -12.39
N ASN A 262 17.36 6.75 -11.75
CA ASN A 262 18.42 5.92 -12.31
C ASN A 262 17.95 5.22 -13.59
N LEU A 263 16.76 4.63 -13.59
CA LEU A 263 16.18 4.04 -14.81
C LEU A 263 15.95 5.06 -15.92
N ALA A 264 15.66 6.31 -15.57
CA ALA A 264 15.45 7.38 -16.53
C ALA A 264 16.76 7.99 -17.06
N SER A 265 17.86 7.90 -16.30
CA SER A 265 19.17 8.47 -16.64
C SER A 265 20.11 7.47 -17.32
N GLU A 266 19.82 6.17 -17.27
CA GLU A 266 20.55 5.19 -18.06
C GLU A 266 20.45 5.52 -19.56
N PRO A 267 21.58 5.77 -20.27
CA PRO A 267 21.59 6.15 -21.69
C PRO A 267 21.04 5.06 -22.62
N LYS A 268 20.74 3.86 -22.09
CA LYS A 268 20.11 2.73 -22.77
C LYS A 268 18.60 2.65 -22.57
N CYS A 269 18.00 3.56 -21.81
CA CYS A 269 16.57 3.63 -21.62
C CYS A 269 15.99 4.84 -22.37
N PRO A 270 15.88 4.77 -23.71
CA PRO A 270 15.05 5.73 -24.40
C PRO A 270 13.62 5.50 -23.90
N ASP A 271 13.03 6.56 -23.35
CA ASP A 271 11.58 6.68 -23.22
C ASP A 271 10.89 6.22 -21.93
N VAL A 272 11.52 6.33 -20.74
CA VAL A 272 10.73 6.47 -19.48
C VAL A 272 10.55 7.94 -19.13
N CYS A 273 11.63 8.73 -19.09
CA CYS A 273 11.53 10.17 -18.82
C CYS A 273 10.75 10.90 -19.91
N SER A 274 11.00 10.60 -21.19
CA SER A 274 10.21 11.17 -22.29
C SER A 274 8.78 10.63 -22.34
N HIS A 275 8.48 9.43 -21.85
CA HIS A 275 7.10 8.93 -21.71
C HIS A 275 6.35 9.59 -20.55
N ILE A 276 6.98 9.76 -19.38
CA ILE A 276 6.43 10.53 -18.26
C ILE A 276 6.23 11.99 -18.68
N LEU A 277 7.22 12.62 -19.32
CA LEU A 277 7.11 14.00 -19.83
C LEU A 277 6.06 14.14 -20.94
N LYS A 278 5.87 13.14 -21.80
CA LYS A 278 4.81 13.11 -22.83
C LYS A 278 3.44 12.91 -22.21
N VAL A 279 3.32 12.08 -21.17
CA VAL A 279 2.10 11.93 -20.38
C VAL A 279 1.76 13.23 -19.65
N LEU A 280 2.75 13.90 -19.03
CA LEU A 280 2.57 15.17 -18.34
C LEU A 280 2.23 16.32 -19.31
N LYS A 281 2.88 16.40 -20.48
CA LYS A 281 2.54 17.36 -21.55
C LYS A 281 1.15 17.11 -22.12
N GLY A 282 0.72 15.85 -22.21
CA GLY A 282 -0.63 15.47 -22.68
C GLY A 282 -1.75 15.72 -21.67
N ILE A 283 -1.43 15.94 -20.38
CA ILE A 283 -2.41 16.25 -19.32
C ILE A 283 -2.73 17.77 -19.27
N GLY A 284 -2.10 18.59 -20.12
CA GLY A 284 -2.44 20.01 -20.24
C GLY A 284 -1.90 20.88 -19.12
N ILE A 285 -0.94 20.40 -18.33
CA ILE A 285 -0.14 21.25 -17.43
C ILE A 285 0.85 22.01 -18.32
N GLN A 286 0.37 23.06 -18.99
CA GLN A 286 1.28 24.03 -19.60
C GLN A 286 2.01 24.72 -18.44
N SER A 287 3.25 24.32 -18.20
CA SER A 287 4.19 25.12 -17.41
C SER A 287 4.25 26.50 -18.07
N SER A 288 3.60 27.49 -17.48
CA SER A 288 3.64 28.88 -17.95
C SER A 288 5.04 29.43 -17.67
N SER A 289 6.02 29.08 -18.48
CA SER A 289 7.28 29.81 -18.54
C SER A 289 6.99 31.12 -19.27
N LYS A 290 6.51 32.13 -18.55
CA LYS A 290 6.55 33.51 -19.01
C LYS A 290 8.01 33.86 -19.26
N SER A 291 8.37 34.05 -20.52
CA SER A 291 9.65 34.62 -20.93
C SER A 291 9.77 36.02 -20.32
N VAL A 292 10.69 36.19 -19.37
CA VAL A 292 11.13 37.51 -18.90
C VAL A 292 11.93 38.14 -20.02
N GLY A 293 11.28 39.01 -20.79
CA GLY A 293 11.93 39.80 -21.84
C GLY A 293 12.89 40.81 -21.21
N THR A 294 14.17 40.63 -21.46
CA THR A 294 15.23 41.60 -21.11
C THR A 294 15.10 42.79 -22.06
N LYS A 295 14.60 43.93 -21.56
CA LYS A 295 14.72 45.21 -22.25
C LYS A 295 16.18 45.65 -22.20
N LYS A 296 16.81 45.80 -23.37
CA LYS A 296 18.05 46.58 -23.53
C LYS A 296 17.67 48.05 -23.62
N GLU A 297 18.16 48.85 -22.69
CA GLU A 297 18.20 50.30 -22.81
C GLU A 297 19.42 50.69 -23.64
N THR A 298 19.20 51.60 -24.58
CA THR A 298 20.18 52.40 -25.33
C THR A 298 19.77 53.85 -25.20
#